data_AF-T2JRC3-F1
#
_entry.id   AF-T2JRC3-F1
#
_cell.length_a   1.000
_cell.length_b   1.000
_cell.length_c   1.000
_cell.angle_alpha   90.00
_cell.angle_beta   90.00
_cell.angle_gamma   90.00
#
_symmetry.space_group_name_H-M   'P 1'
#
loop_
_entity.id
_entity.type
_entity.pdbx_description
1 polymer ?
#
loop_
_entity_poly.entity_id
_entity_poly.type
_entity_poly.pdbx_seq_one_letter_code
_entity_poly.pdbx_strand_id
1 'polypeptide(L)'
;MAENSREIPPCNIVDLNVPQQPFPILPPNYIPQPEQPQTNPEEPFIEIDLTPESSLPSPILISDRRSEGLNYRNTPTVPSISPQQAQTMREELFDLIVRFESTLIASLAHNDPTSKQNNLALRQSQEALNQAKLSLQKFQGLLQQRQYDQARRVWLKARRSLWDNYPSDRSVAQPEVRAMWLDRGSIVKTRSEAELAVLFDRMAEAGINTVFMETVNASYPIYPSSVAPEQNPLTKGWDPLKVAIKLAHERNMELHAWVWVFAAANQGHNQVLEQPENYLGPVLSRNPDWGITDKKGNYFDQGQQFKKAFLDPANPKVQDYLLLLF
;
A
#
# COMPACT_ATOMS: atom_id res chain seq x y z
N MET A 1 42.51 14.90 44.63
CA MET A 1 41.90 13.62 45.02
C MET A 1 40.62 13.52 44.23
N ALA A 2 40.61 12.95 43.02
CA ALA A 2 40.67 11.53 42.63
C ALA A 2 39.27 11.09 42.15
N GLU A 3 39.27 10.36 41.03
CA GLU A 3 38.16 9.97 40.17
C GLU A 3 37.06 9.14 40.85
N ASN A 4 35.88 9.10 40.24
CA ASN A 4 35.13 7.83 40.14
C ASN A 4 34.19 7.84 38.93
N SER A 5 34.74 7.45 37.79
CA SER A 5 34.03 6.94 36.62
C SER A 5 33.28 5.67 37.02
N ARG A 6 31.95 5.62 36.77
CA ARG A 6 31.20 4.35 36.84
C ARG A 6 31.21 3.73 35.44
N GLU A 7 31.99 2.67 35.30
CA GLU A 7 32.06 1.81 34.12
C GLU A 7 30.69 1.17 33.81
N ILE A 8 30.32 1.16 32.54
CA ILE A 8 29.19 0.39 32.00
C ILE A 8 29.70 -1.05 31.80
N PRO A 9 29.05 -2.08 32.35
CA PRO A 9 29.52 -3.45 32.18
C PRO A 9 29.37 -3.90 30.71
N PRO A 10 30.32 -4.69 30.16
CA PRO A 10 30.23 -5.19 28.80
C PRO A 10 29.07 -6.18 28.66
N CYS A 11 28.40 -6.14 27.50
CA CYS A 11 27.40 -7.11 27.10
C CYS A 11 28.03 -8.51 27.03
N ASN A 12 27.71 -9.38 27.99
CA ASN A 12 27.94 -10.81 27.86
C ASN A 12 26.89 -11.39 26.91
N ILE A 13 27.34 -11.78 25.71
CA ILE A 13 26.63 -12.70 24.83
C ILE A 13 26.90 -14.11 25.37
N VAL A 14 26.00 -14.70 26.18
CA VAL A 14 25.62 -16.13 26.18
C VAL A 14 24.34 -16.32 27.01
N ASP A 15 23.23 -16.65 26.35
CA ASP A 15 22.33 -17.77 26.75
C ASP A 15 21.36 -18.06 25.60
N LEU A 16 21.90 -18.73 24.57
CA LEU A 16 21.14 -19.32 23.46
C LEU A 16 20.53 -20.65 23.94
N ASN A 17 19.49 -20.61 24.77
CA ASN A 17 18.53 -21.72 24.98
C ASN A 17 17.39 -21.36 25.95
N VAL A 18 16.56 -20.39 25.58
CA VAL A 18 15.23 -20.26 26.21
C VAL A 18 14.27 -21.16 25.42
N PRO A 19 13.55 -22.11 26.06
CA PRO A 19 12.50 -22.87 25.38
C PRO A 19 11.46 -21.91 24.82
N GLN A 20 11.25 -21.92 23.51
CA GLN A 20 10.13 -21.22 22.89
C GLN A 20 8.83 -21.79 23.46
N GLN A 21 8.13 -21.02 24.29
CA GLN A 21 6.75 -21.35 24.63
C GLN A 21 5.92 -21.25 23.34
N PRO A 22 5.13 -22.28 22.99
CA PRO A 22 4.24 -22.19 21.85
C PRO A 22 3.27 -21.03 22.06
N PHE A 23 2.98 -20.30 20.97
CA PHE A 23 1.99 -19.23 20.96
C PHE A 23 0.69 -19.70 21.63
N PRO A 24 0.05 -18.86 22.47
CA PRO A 24 -1.22 -19.22 23.08
C PRO A 24 -2.26 -19.47 21.97
N ILE A 25 -2.77 -20.70 21.92
CA ILE A 25 -3.91 -21.07 21.09
C ILE A 25 -5.11 -20.29 21.62
N LEU A 26 -5.81 -19.54 20.75
CA LEU A 26 -7.01 -18.81 21.12
C LEU A 26 -8.02 -19.76 21.79
N PRO A 27 -8.64 -19.37 22.92
CA PRO A 27 -9.69 -20.17 23.54
C PRO A 27 -10.83 -20.44 22.54
N PRO A 28 -11.47 -21.63 22.55
CA PRO A 28 -12.50 -22.02 21.58
C PRO A 28 -13.65 -21.02 21.43
N ASN A 29 -13.91 -20.22 22.47
CA ASN A 29 -14.97 -19.21 22.49
C ASN A 29 -14.71 -17.99 21.57
N TYR A 30 -13.50 -17.87 21.00
CA TYR A 30 -13.13 -16.83 20.03
C TYR A 30 -13.04 -17.35 18.59
N ILE A 31 -13.35 -18.63 18.37
CA ILE A 31 -13.46 -19.21 17.03
C ILE A 31 -14.93 -19.10 16.61
N PRO A 32 -15.28 -18.32 15.56
CA PRO A 32 -16.64 -18.29 15.04
C PRO A 32 -17.05 -19.70 14.61
N GLN A 33 -18.18 -20.20 15.11
CA GLN A 33 -18.70 -21.48 14.62
C GLN A 33 -19.23 -21.31 13.19
N PRO A 34 -19.06 -22.32 12.32
CA PRO A 34 -19.64 -22.27 11.00
C PRO A 34 -21.17 -22.16 11.12
N GLU A 35 -21.74 -21.07 10.60
CA GLU A 35 -23.18 -20.91 10.51
C GLU A 35 -23.75 -22.04 9.63
N GLN A 36 -24.69 -22.80 10.18
CA GLN A 36 -25.48 -23.74 9.39
C GLN A 36 -26.43 -22.96 8.48
N PRO A 37 -26.65 -23.39 7.23
CA PRO A 37 -27.49 -22.65 6.29
C PRO A 37 -28.94 -22.62 6.79
N GLN A 38 -29.41 -21.45 7.21
CA GLN A 38 -30.83 -21.21 7.46
C GLN A 38 -31.52 -20.98 6.12
N THR A 39 -32.47 -21.84 5.80
CA THR A 39 -33.38 -21.68 4.66
C THR A 39 -34.55 -20.81 5.12
N ASN A 40 -34.65 -19.59 4.60
CA ASN A 40 -35.86 -18.78 4.69
C ASN A 40 -36.17 -18.16 3.30
N PRO A 41 -37.46 -17.89 3.01
CA PRO A 41 -37.99 -17.86 1.65
C PRO A 41 -37.62 -16.60 0.87
N GLU A 42 -37.55 -16.79 -0.45
CA GLU A 42 -37.19 -15.83 -1.51
C GLU A 42 -37.67 -14.39 -1.25
N GLU A 43 -36.71 -13.49 -1.02
CA GLU A 43 -36.91 -12.05 -1.23
C GLU A 43 -36.86 -11.75 -2.74
N PRO A 44 -37.65 -10.78 -3.24
CA PRO A 44 -37.75 -10.51 -4.66
C PRO A 44 -36.42 -9.97 -5.21
N PHE A 45 -35.90 -10.64 -6.23
CA PHE A 45 -34.76 -10.18 -7.03
C PHE A 45 -35.05 -8.81 -7.64
N ILE A 46 -34.34 -7.78 -7.20
CA ILE A 46 -34.18 -6.55 -7.97
C ILE A 46 -33.06 -6.83 -8.97
N GLU A 47 -33.44 -7.00 -10.23
CA GLU A 47 -32.50 -7.15 -11.34
C GLU A 47 -31.79 -5.81 -11.57
N ILE A 48 -30.60 -5.67 -11.00
CA ILE A 48 -29.70 -4.57 -11.34
C ILE A 48 -29.00 -4.99 -12.62
N ASP A 49 -29.42 -4.41 -13.75
CA ASP A 49 -28.76 -4.54 -15.04
C ASP A 49 -27.37 -3.88 -14.97
N LEU A 50 -26.38 -4.67 -14.56
CA LEU A 50 -24.97 -4.31 -14.65
C LEU A 50 -24.51 -4.55 -16.08
N THR A 51 -24.83 -3.60 -16.96
CA THR A 51 -24.11 -3.48 -18.23
C THR A 51 -22.62 -3.30 -17.90
N PRO A 52 -21.70 -4.10 -18.49
CA PRO A 52 -20.28 -3.97 -18.23
C PRO A 52 -19.72 -2.77 -19.00
N GLU A 53 -19.91 -1.55 -18.49
CA GLU A 53 -19.06 -0.41 -18.84
C GLU A 53 -17.83 -0.41 -17.93
N SER A 54 -16.97 -1.40 -18.13
CA SER A 54 -15.56 -1.30 -17.76
C SER A 54 -14.72 -1.73 -18.96
N SER A 55 -14.74 -0.90 -20.00
CA SER A 55 -13.70 -0.95 -21.02
C SER A 55 -12.38 -0.56 -20.37
N LEU A 56 -11.61 -1.55 -19.93
CA LEU A 56 -10.17 -1.39 -19.78
C LEU A 56 -9.67 -0.74 -21.10
N PRO A 57 -8.97 0.40 -21.06
CA PRO A 57 -8.47 0.99 -22.28
C PRO A 57 -7.51 0.00 -22.92
N SER A 58 -7.89 -0.50 -24.10
CA SER A 58 -6.95 -1.17 -25.00
C SER A 58 -5.77 -0.21 -25.21
N PRO A 59 -4.52 -0.66 -25.09
CA PRO A 59 -3.38 0.23 -25.33
C PRO A 59 -3.48 0.77 -26.75
N ILE A 60 -3.57 2.09 -26.84
CA ILE A 60 -3.59 2.84 -28.10
C ILE A 60 -2.35 2.42 -28.91
N LEU A 61 -2.58 1.78 -30.05
CA LEU A 61 -1.60 1.76 -31.13
C LEU A 61 -1.34 3.23 -31.49
N ILE A 62 -0.18 3.75 -31.08
CA ILE A 62 0.29 5.04 -31.58
C ILE A 62 0.48 4.87 -33.08
N SER A 63 -0.55 5.24 -33.85
CA SER A 63 -0.44 5.42 -35.29
C SER A 63 0.41 6.65 -35.53
N ASP A 64 1.57 6.46 -36.17
CA ASP A 64 2.40 7.53 -36.72
C ASP A 64 1.52 8.49 -37.55
N ARG A 65 1.27 9.68 -37.01
CA ARG A 65 0.78 10.83 -37.78
C ARG A 65 1.65 12.04 -37.47
N ARG A 66 2.65 12.26 -38.31
CA ARG A 66 3.14 13.58 -38.74
C ARG A 66 4.13 13.41 -39.89
N SER A 67 3.66 13.66 -41.11
CA SER A 67 4.41 14.33 -42.18
C SER A 67 3.58 14.34 -43.47
N GLU A 68 2.77 15.39 -43.64
CA GLU A 68 2.39 15.80 -45.00
C GLU A 68 3.50 16.68 -45.57
N GLY A 69 3.98 16.28 -46.75
CA GLY A 69 4.50 17.18 -47.78
C GLY A 69 5.98 17.57 -47.70
N LEU A 70 6.85 16.78 -48.34
CA LEU A 70 7.84 17.27 -49.32
C LEU A 70 8.54 16.09 -50.02
N ASN A 71 8.36 16.02 -51.34
CA ASN A 71 8.93 15.04 -52.25
C ASN A 71 10.46 14.92 -52.13
N TYR A 72 10.99 13.75 -51.77
CA TYR A 72 12.32 13.30 -52.21
C TYR A 72 12.40 11.76 -52.26
N ARG A 73 12.74 11.25 -53.46
CA ARG A 73 13.29 9.94 -53.84
C ARG A 73 13.25 8.77 -52.84
N ASN A 74 12.64 7.67 -53.30
CA ASN A 74 12.80 6.29 -52.83
C ASN A 74 14.25 5.91 -52.47
N THR A 75 14.50 5.75 -51.17
CA THR A 75 15.33 4.69 -50.58
C THR A 75 14.58 4.19 -49.34
N PRO A 76 14.39 2.87 -49.13
CA PRO A 76 13.81 2.37 -47.88
C PRO A 76 14.88 2.44 -46.79
N THR A 77 15.15 3.64 -46.27
CA THR A 77 15.93 3.79 -45.05
C THR A 77 15.01 3.49 -43.87
N VAL A 78 15.20 2.33 -43.25
CA VAL A 78 14.58 2.02 -41.95
C VAL A 78 14.98 3.15 -41.00
N PRO A 79 14.03 3.87 -40.37
CA PRO A 79 14.37 4.96 -39.47
C PRO A 79 15.19 4.42 -38.30
N SER A 80 16.44 4.88 -38.19
CA SER A 80 17.36 4.56 -37.10
C SER A 80 16.80 5.11 -35.79
N ILE A 81 16.70 4.28 -34.75
CA ILE A 81 16.23 4.74 -33.43
C ILE A 81 17.21 5.75 -32.83
N SER A 82 16.70 6.85 -32.27
CA SER A 82 17.51 7.86 -31.59
C SER A 82 18.02 7.33 -30.23
N PRO A 83 19.09 7.90 -29.66
CA PRO A 83 19.56 7.51 -28.32
C PRO A 83 18.50 7.65 -27.23
N GLN A 84 17.65 8.68 -27.32
CA GLN A 84 16.55 8.89 -26.38
C GLN A 84 15.45 7.84 -26.53
N GLN A 85 15.08 7.49 -27.78
CA GLN A 85 14.15 6.40 -28.05
C GLN A 85 14.69 5.06 -27.54
N ALA A 86 16.00 4.80 -27.70
CA ALA A 86 16.63 3.59 -27.20
C ALA A 86 16.58 3.48 -25.67
N GLN A 87 16.70 4.61 -24.96
CA GLN A 87 16.56 4.66 -23.50
C GLN A 87 15.12 4.36 -23.06
N THR A 88 14.12 4.96 -23.70
CA THR A 88 12.70 4.66 -23.41
C THR A 88 12.39 3.19 -23.68
N MET A 89 12.87 2.63 -24.80
CA MET A 89 12.71 1.21 -25.11
C MET A 89 13.32 0.31 -24.02
N ARG A 90 14.48 0.70 -23.45
CA ARG A 90 15.11 -0.04 -22.34
C ARG A 90 14.20 -0.08 -21.11
N GLU A 91 13.65 1.08 -20.74
CA GLU A 91 12.77 1.24 -19.58
C GLU A 91 11.47 0.45 -19.78
N GLU A 92 10.84 0.58 -20.94
CA GLU A 92 9.63 -0.20 -21.28
C GLU A 92 9.85 -1.71 -21.19
N LEU A 93 10.99 -2.21 -21.70
CA LEU A 93 11.29 -3.65 -21.64
C LEU A 93 11.58 -4.10 -20.20
N PHE A 94 12.29 -3.28 -19.42
CA PHE A 94 12.55 -3.56 -18.02
C PHE A 94 11.24 -3.64 -17.22
N ASP A 95 10.37 -2.66 -17.36
CA ASP A 95 9.08 -2.63 -16.65
C ASP A 95 8.18 -3.80 -17.06
N LEU A 96 8.19 -4.19 -18.34
CA LEU A 96 7.46 -5.36 -18.81
C LEU A 96 8.00 -6.66 -18.19
N ILE A 97 9.33 -6.81 -18.10
CA ILE A 97 9.97 -7.95 -17.43
C ILE A 97 9.54 -8.01 -15.96
N VAL A 98 9.58 -6.89 -15.25
CA VAL A 98 9.18 -6.82 -13.83
C VAL A 98 7.72 -7.23 -13.65
N ARG A 99 6.79 -6.65 -14.42
CA ARG A 99 5.37 -7.01 -14.34
C ARG A 99 5.13 -8.48 -14.67
N PHE A 100 5.76 -8.99 -15.73
CA PHE A 100 5.65 -10.39 -16.13
C PHE A 100 6.13 -11.32 -15.01
N GLU A 101 7.28 -11.01 -14.40
CA GLU A 101 7.84 -11.78 -13.29
C GLU A 101 6.90 -11.80 -12.09
N SER A 102 6.35 -10.66 -11.69
CA SER A 102 5.35 -10.59 -10.61
C SER A 102 4.11 -11.43 -10.92
N THR A 103 3.55 -11.33 -12.13
CA THR A 103 2.38 -12.14 -12.53
C THR A 103 2.71 -13.64 -12.56
N LEU A 104 3.90 -14.02 -13.03
CA LEU A 104 4.31 -15.41 -13.07
C LEU A 104 4.44 -16.00 -11.65
N ILE A 105 5.07 -15.27 -10.72
CA ILE A 105 5.19 -15.70 -9.31
C ILE A 105 3.80 -15.91 -8.70
N ALA A 106 2.90 -14.96 -8.91
CA ALA A 106 1.56 -15.03 -8.36
C ALA A 106 0.71 -16.13 -9.03
N SER A 107 0.95 -16.42 -10.31
CA SER A 107 0.36 -17.59 -10.98
C SER A 107 0.91 -18.92 -10.46
N LEU A 108 2.21 -19.01 -10.17
CA LEU A 108 2.84 -20.18 -9.57
C LEU A 108 2.27 -20.50 -8.19
N ALA A 109 1.99 -19.46 -7.38
CA ALA A 109 1.40 -19.61 -6.06
C ALA A 109 -0.04 -20.18 -6.10
N HIS A 110 -0.77 -20.00 -7.20
CA HIS A 110 -2.12 -20.55 -7.39
C HIS A 110 -2.14 -21.88 -8.18
N ASN A 111 -0.99 -22.37 -8.64
CA ASN A 111 -0.95 -23.50 -9.57
C ASN A 111 -1.39 -24.82 -8.90
N ASP A 112 -2.42 -25.46 -9.46
CA ASP A 112 -2.74 -26.85 -9.15
C ASP A 112 -1.72 -27.78 -9.83
N PRO A 113 -0.88 -28.51 -9.08
CA PRO A 113 0.16 -29.36 -9.64
C PRO A 113 -0.36 -30.50 -10.51
N THR A 114 -1.65 -30.82 -10.45
CA THR A 114 -2.26 -31.92 -11.23
C THR A 114 -2.54 -31.55 -12.69
N SER A 115 -2.60 -30.26 -13.03
CA SER A 115 -2.87 -29.80 -14.41
C SER A 115 -1.60 -29.80 -15.28
N LYS A 116 -1.47 -30.80 -16.16
CA LYS A 116 -0.34 -30.90 -17.12
C LYS A 116 -0.25 -29.70 -18.07
N GLN A 117 -1.39 -29.14 -18.49
CA GLN A 117 -1.44 -28.00 -19.40
C GLN A 117 -0.93 -26.72 -18.73
N ASN A 118 -1.33 -26.47 -17.48
CA ASN A 118 -0.84 -25.33 -16.70
C ASN A 118 0.66 -25.43 -16.44
N ASN A 119 1.15 -26.63 -16.12
CA ASN A 119 2.57 -26.88 -15.89
C ASN A 119 3.44 -26.63 -17.14
N LEU A 120 2.95 -26.96 -18.35
CA LEU A 120 3.67 -26.67 -19.60
C LEU A 120 3.69 -25.16 -19.89
N ALA A 121 2.53 -24.50 -19.77
CA ALA A 121 2.42 -23.06 -19.98
C ALA A 121 3.29 -22.26 -18.99
N LEU A 122 3.39 -22.70 -17.73
CA LEU A 122 4.28 -22.10 -16.73
C LEU A 122 5.75 -22.22 -17.10
N ARG A 123 6.18 -23.38 -17.61
CA ARG A 123 7.56 -23.56 -18.10
C ARG A 123 7.86 -22.63 -19.27
N GLN A 124 6.92 -22.51 -20.22
CA GLN A 124 7.06 -21.59 -21.36
C GLN A 124 7.14 -20.13 -20.92
N SER A 125 6.27 -19.70 -19.99
CA SER A 125 6.34 -18.37 -19.40
C SER A 125 7.68 -18.11 -18.68
N GLN A 126 8.20 -19.10 -17.93
CA GLN A 126 9.50 -18.99 -17.27
C GLN A 126 10.67 -18.88 -18.26
N GLU A 127 10.64 -19.68 -19.33
CA GLU A 127 11.62 -19.62 -20.41
C GLU A 127 11.58 -18.26 -21.12
N ALA A 128 10.39 -17.74 -21.43
CA ALA A 128 10.21 -16.43 -22.03
C ALA A 128 10.78 -15.31 -21.13
N LEU A 129 10.53 -15.37 -19.81
CA LEU A 129 11.09 -14.43 -18.84
C LEU A 129 12.63 -14.46 -18.83
N ASN A 130 13.23 -15.67 -18.77
CA ASN A 130 14.68 -15.83 -18.77
C ASN A 130 15.30 -15.29 -20.07
N GLN A 131 14.69 -15.58 -21.22
CA GLN A 131 15.13 -15.07 -22.53
C GLN A 131 14.99 -13.54 -22.64
N ALA A 132 13.95 -12.96 -22.03
CA ALA A 132 13.77 -11.51 -22.02
C ALA A 132 14.84 -10.81 -21.17
N LYS A 133 15.20 -11.34 -20.00
CA LYS A 133 16.30 -10.82 -19.17
C LYS A 133 17.64 -10.83 -19.93
N LEU A 134 17.96 -11.92 -20.62
CA LEU A 134 19.13 -12.02 -21.50
C LEU A 134 19.05 -11.02 -22.67
N SER A 135 17.86 -10.85 -23.26
CA SER A 135 17.64 -9.92 -24.35
C SER A 135 17.81 -8.47 -23.92
N LEU A 136 17.42 -8.10 -22.70
CA LEU A 136 17.65 -6.76 -22.14
C LEU A 136 19.15 -6.48 -21.96
N GLN A 137 19.93 -7.44 -21.46
CA GLN A 137 21.39 -7.33 -21.38
C GLN A 137 22.02 -7.18 -22.77
N LYS A 138 21.61 -8.02 -23.73
CA LYS A 138 22.07 -7.94 -25.12
C LYS A 138 21.70 -6.62 -25.78
N PHE A 139 20.50 -6.12 -25.53
CA PHE A 139 20.02 -4.83 -26.02
C PHE A 139 20.94 -3.70 -25.54
N GLN A 140 21.26 -3.65 -24.25
CA GLN A 140 22.18 -2.67 -23.67
C GLN A 140 23.57 -2.74 -24.33
N GLY A 141 24.12 -3.94 -24.53
CA GLY A 141 25.40 -4.12 -25.23
C GLY A 141 25.37 -3.60 -26.67
N LEU A 142 24.28 -3.84 -27.40
CA LEU A 142 24.09 -3.33 -28.76
C LEU A 142 23.98 -1.80 -28.82
N LEU A 143 23.38 -1.17 -27.80
CA LEU A 143 23.33 0.29 -27.68
C LEU A 143 24.73 0.89 -27.49
N GLN A 144 25.57 0.27 -26.66
CA GLN A 144 26.96 0.70 -26.46
C GLN A 144 27.79 0.60 -27.75
N GLN A 145 27.52 -0.43 -28.55
CA GLN A 145 28.16 -0.64 -29.86
C GLN A 145 27.54 0.19 -30.98
N ARG A 146 26.55 1.05 -30.68
CA ARG A 146 25.79 1.86 -31.66
C ARG A 146 25.08 1.03 -32.74
N GLN A 147 24.78 -0.24 -32.46
CA GLN A 147 24.10 -1.17 -33.36
C GLN A 147 22.57 -1.09 -33.19
N TYR A 148 22.02 0.08 -33.51
CA TYR A 148 20.63 0.44 -33.22
C TYR A 148 19.58 -0.46 -33.90
N ASP A 149 19.80 -0.90 -35.13
CA ASP A 149 18.85 -1.78 -35.83
C ASP A 149 18.81 -3.18 -35.22
N GLN A 150 19.97 -3.69 -34.78
CA GLN A 150 20.05 -4.97 -34.09
C GLN A 150 19.38 -4.87 -32.72
N ALA A 151 19.63 -3.78 -31.99
CA ALA A 151 19.00 -3.51 -30.71
C ALA A 151 17.47 -3.50 -30.85
N ARG A 152 16.93 -2.79 -31.86
CA ARG A 152 15.49 -2.76 -32.15
C ARG A 152 14.92 -4.16 -32.40
N ARG A 153 15.60 -5.00 -33.18
CA ARG A 153 15.14 -6.38 -33.44
C ARG A 153 15.13 -7.25 -32.18
N VAL A 154 16.18 -7.16 -31.36
CA VAL A 154 16.24 -7.87 -30.07
C VAL A 154 15.10 -7.43 -29.16
N TRP A 155 14.87 -6.13 -29.05
CA TRP A 155 13.80 -5.55 -28.25
C TRP A 155 12.41 -6.01 -28.72
N LEU A 156 12.12 -5.92 -30.03
CA LEU A 156 10.83 -6.34 -30.59
C LEU A 156 10.57 -7.83 -30.34
N LYS A 157 11.60 -8.68 -30.50
CA LYS A 157 11.49 -10.12 -30.25
C LYS A 157 11.21 -10.39 -28.77
N ALA A 158 11.94 -9.77 -27.85
CA ALA A 158 11.75 -9.94 -26.42
C ALA A 158 10.36 -9.48 -25.98
N ARG A 159 9.95 -8.27 -26.41
CA ARG A 159 8.63 -7.71 -26.11
C ARG A 159 7.51 -8.63 -26.60
N ARG A 160 7.59 -9.10 -27.85
CA ARG A 160 6.59 -10.02 -28.41
C ARG A 160 6.56 -11.34 -27.64
N SER A 161 7.73 -11.94 -27.36
CA SER A 161 7.81 -13.19 -26.60
C SER A 161 7.18 -13.07 -25.21
N LEU A 162 7.34 -11.94 -24.52
CA LEU A 162 6.69 -11.68 -23.24
C LEU A 162 5.18 -11.52 -23.40
N TRP A 163 4.68 -10.85 -24.44
CA TRP A 163 3.24 -10.75 -24.67
C TRP A 163 2.60 -12.09 -25.01
N ASP A 164 3.23 -12.87 -25.90
CA ASP A 164 2.72 -14.16 -26.35
C ASP A 164 2.67 -15.21 -25.21
N ASN A 165 3.50 -15.03 -24.18
CA ASN A 165 3.59 -15.96 -23.04
C ASN A 165 3.12 -15.32 -21.71
N TYR A 166 2.45 -14.16 -21.78
CA TYR A 166 1.96 -13.48 -20.58
C TYR A 166 0.90 -14.35 -19.89
N PRO A 167 1.01 -14.60 -18.56
CA PRO A 167 0.04 -15.44 -17.84
C PRO A 167 -1.28 -14.69 -17.64
N SER A 168 -2.05 -14.52 -18.72
CA SER A 168 -3.35 -13.81 -18.76
C SER A 168 -4.55 -14.76 -18.72
N ASP A 169 -4.32 -16.04 -18.96
CA ASP A 169 -5.33 -17.09 -19.13
C ASP A 169 -5.64 -17.87 -17.84
N ARG A 170 -5.06 -17.46 -16.71
CA ARG A 170 -5.10 -18.23 -15.47
C ARG A 170 -5.24 -17.34 -14.24
N SER A 171 -5.89 -17.89 -13.22
CA SER A 171 -6.05 -17.22 -11.93
C SER A 171 -4.69 -16.98 -11.29
N VAL A 172 -4.48 -15.75 -10.87
CA VAL A 172 -3.26 -15.26 -10.23
C VAL A 172 -3.58 -15.16 -8.74
N ALA A 173 -2.75 -15.74 -7.87
CA ALA A 173 -2.92 -15.58 -6.44
C ALA A 173 -2.87 -14.09 -6.10
N GLN A 174 -3.90 -13.58 -5.43
CA GLN A 174 -3.81 -12.24 -4.85
C GLN A 174 -2.68 -12.26 -3.81
N PRO A 175 -1.82 -11.24 -3.76
CA PRO A 175 -0.82 -11.16 -2.70
C PRO A 175 -1.52 -11.24 -1.35
N GLU A 176 -1.10 -12.20 -0.51
CA GLU A 176 -1.66 -12.34 0.83
C GLU A 176 -1.34 -11.08 1.65
N VAL A 177 -2.38 -10.42 2.15
CA VAL A 177 -2.25 -9.28 3.08
C VAL A 177 -2.16 -9.84 4.49
N ARG A 178 -0.99 -9.70 5.12
CA ARG A 178 -0.75 -10.03 6.53
C ARG A 178 -0.53 -8.72 7.27
N ALA A 179 -1.64 -8.16 7.75
CA ALA A 179 -1.68 -6.81 8.26
C ALA A 179 -1.75 -6.71 9.78
N MET A 180 -1.28 -5.58 10.31
CA MET A 180 -1.48 -5.18 11.70
C MET A 180 -2.00 -3.75 11.79
N TRP A 181 -3.03 -3.52 12.61
CA TRP A 181 -3.43 -2.18 13.01
C TRP A 181 -2.52 -1.68 14.12
N LEU A 182 -1.91 -0.51 13.89
CA LEU A 182 -1.09 0.17 14.87
C LEU A 182 -1.85 1.38 15.41
N ASP A 183 -2.39 1.23 16.62
CA ASP A 183 -3.21 2.25 17.27
C ASP A 183 -2.36 3.42 17.80
N ARG A 184 -3.01 4.58 17.96
CA ARG A 184 -2.41 5.80 18.52
C ARG A 184 -1.74 5.54 19.87
N GLY A 185 -2.33 4.71 20.73
CA GLY A 185 -1.76 4.36 22.03
C GLY A 185 -0.41 3.68 21.93
N SER A 186 -0.23 2.78 20.97
CA SER A 186 1.06 2.16 20.66
C SER A 186 2.05 3.16 20.07
N ILE A 187 1.60 4.05 19.17
CA ILE A 187 2.44 5.08 18.54
C ILE A 187 2.98 6.08 19.57
N VAL A 188 2.13 6.60 20.48
CA VAL A 188 2.58 7.60 21.48
C VAL A 188 3.51 7.01 22.54
N LYS A 189 3.49 5.68 22.72
CA LYS A 189 4.43 4.99 23.61
C LYS A 189 5.82 4.91 23.00
N THR A 190 5.93 4.81 21.68
CA THR A 190 7.20 4.91 20.97
C THR A 190 7.55 6.39 20.83
N ARG A 191 8.46 6.89 21.65
CA ARG A 191 8.80 8.33 21.74
C ARG A 191 9.97 8.73 20.84
N SER A 192 10.46 7.80 20.02
CA SER A 192 11.60 7.99 19.15
C SER A 192 11.57 7.04 17.96
N GLU A 193 12.37 7.35 16.94
CA GLU A 193 12.59 6.46 15.81
C GLU A 193 13.15 5.10 16.23
N ALA A 194 14.06 5.06 17.20
CA ALA A 194 14.66 3.81 17.67
C ALA A 194 13.61 2.88 18.32
N GLU A 195 12.71 3.43 19.14
CA GLU A 195 11.63 2.64 19.76
C GLU A 195 10.59 2.18 18.74
N LEU A 196 10.26 3.03 17.76
CA LEU A 196 9.35 2.66 16.68
C LEU A 196 9.97 1.59 15.76
N ALA A 197 11.28 1.65 15.51
CA ALA A 197 12.01 0.65 14.74
C ALA A 197 11.90 -0.75 15.37
N VAL A 198 12.03 -0.86 16.70
CA VAL A 198 11.86 -2.14 17.42
C VAL A 198 10.48 -2.75 17.18
N LEU A 199 9.43 -1.92 17.09
CA LEU A 199 8.09 -2.40 16.80
C LEU A 199 7.97 -2.91 15.36
N PHE A 200 8.53 -2.18 14.39
CA PHE A 200 8.58 -2.60 12.98
C PHE A 200 9.43 -3.86 12.76
N ASP A 201 10.53 -4.02 13.50
CA ASP A 201 11.35 -5.25 13.48
C ASP A 201 10.54 -6.45 13.92
N ARG A 202 9.80 -6.34 15.04
CA ARG A 202 8.92 -7.43 15.51
C ARG A 202 7.81 -7.77 14.53
N MET A 203 7.22 -6.76 13.88
CA MET A 203 6.24 -6.99 12.82
C MET A 203 6.86 -7.75 11.64
N ALA A 204 8.09 -7.41 11.24
CA ALA A 204 8.80 -8.06 10.14
C ALA A 204 9.15 -9.51 10.48
N GLU A 205 9.66 -9.75 11.69
CA GLU A 205 9.96 -11.08 12.21
C GLU A 205 8.72 -11.98 12.27
N ALA A 206 7.54 -11.40 12.55
CA ALA A 206 6.26 -12.09 12.51
C ALA A 206 5.69 -12.29 11.09
N GLY A 207 6.36 -11.78 10.06
CA GLY A 207 5.95 -11.91 8.66
C GLY A 207 4.87 -10.92 8.21
N ILE A 208 4.56 -9.89 9.01
CA ILE A 208 3.63 -8.82 8.62
C ILE A 208 4.20 -8.06 7.42
N ASN A 209 3.36 -7.80 6.42
CA ASN A 209 3.74 -7.07 5.21
C ASN A 209 2.94 -5.77 5.01
N THR A 210 1.94 -5.50 5.85
CA THR A 210 1.11 -4.30 5.77
C THR A 210 0.83 -3.73 7.17
N VAL A 211 0.96 -2.42 7.36
CA VAL A 211 0.64 -1.74 8.62
C VAL A 211 -0.44 -0.69 8.39
N PHE A 212 -1.55 -0.78 9.11
CA PHE A 212 -2.59 0.26 9.18
C PHE A 212 -2.31 1.18 10.37
N MET A 213 -1.66 2.32 10.12
CA MET A 213 -1.18 3.22 11.18
C MET A 213 -2.23 4.29 11.49
N GLU A 214 -2.71 4.35 12.74
CA GLU A 214 -3.69 5.36 13.18
C GLU A 214 -3.09 6.77 13.11
N THR A 215 -3.38 7.47 12.01
CA THR A 215 -2.69 8.69 11.58
C THR A 215 -3.47 9.94 11.99
N VAL A 216 -4.80 9.90 11.94
CA VAL A 216 -5.68 10.99 12.39
C VAL A 216 -6.78 10.40 13.26
N ASN A 217 -6.87 10.85 14.50
CA ASN A 217 -7.88 10.37 15.44
C ASN A 217 -8.36 11.54 16.32
N ALA A 218 -9.66 11.63 16.60
CA ALA A 218 -10.25 12.74 17.37
C ALA A 218 -9.78 14.13 16.89
N SER A 219 -9.73 14.32 15.56
CA SER A 219 -9.26 15.55 14.89
C SER A 219 -7.79 15.94 15.14
N TYR A 220 -6.97 15.04 15.70
CA TYR A 220 -5.54 15.22 15.87
C TYR A 220 -4.76 14.33 14.89
N PRO A 221 -3.99 14.89 13.93
CA PRO A 221 -2.97 14.13 13.24
C PRO A 221 -1.80 13.82 14.17
N ILE A 222 -1.18 12.65 14.01
CA ILE A 222 0.08 12.32 14.70
C ILE A 222 1.28 13.06 14.09
N TYR A 223 1.13 13.63 12.90
CA TYR A 223 2.18 14.31 12.13
C TYR A 223 1.97 15.84 12.11
N PRO A 224 3.02 16.64 11.84
CA PRO A 224 2.88 18.09 11.65
C PRO A 224 2.07 18.41 10.40
N SER A 225 0.87 19.00 10.57
CA SER A 225 -0.02 19.37 9.47
C SER A 225 -0.10 20.88 9.30
N SER A 226 -0.18 21.35 8.05
CA SER A 226 -0.53 22.74 7.71
C SER A 226 -2.04 22.98 7.64
N VAL A 227 -2.84 21.91 7.66
CA VAL A 227 -4.31 21.94 7.50
C VAL A 227 -5.01 21.74 8.83
N ALA A 228 -4.61 20.73 9.62
CA ALA A 228 -5.19 20.51 10.93
C ALA A 228 -4.81 21.64 11.89
N PRO A 229 -5.73 22.10 12.77
CA PRO A 229 -5.43 23.20 13.69
C PRO A 229 -4.35 22.87 14.71
N GLU A 230 -4.18 21.59 15.06
CA GLU A 230 -3.26 21.14 16.09
C GLU A 230 -2.82 19.68 15.83
N GLN A 231 -1.51 19.40 15.94
CA GLN A 231 -0.98 18.03 16.01
C GLN A 231 -1.34 17.41 17.36
N ASN A 232 -1.46 16.08 17.44
CA ASN A 232 -1.62 15.38 18.71
C ASN A 232 -0.57 15.84 19.74
N PRO A 233 -0.97 16.35 20.92
CA PRO A 233 -0.02 16.86 21.91
C PRO A 233 1.02 15.84 22.36
N LEU A 234 0.70 14.53 22.30
CA LEU A 234 1.58 13.44 22.72
C LEU A 234 2.66 13.09 21.67
N THR A 235 2.51 13.55 20.43
CA THR A 235 3.51 13.35 19.36
C THR A 235 4.21 14.65 18.97
N LYS A 236 3.90 15.75 19.68
CA LYS A 236 4.47 17.06 19.41
C LYS A 236 6.00 17.03 19.52
N GLY A 237 6.66 17.70 18.58
CA GLY A 237 8.13 17.77 18.52
C GLY A 237 8.79 16.73 17.62
N TRP A 238 8.02 15.80 17.04
CA TRP A 238 8.50 14.88 16.01
C TRP A 238 7.38 14.45 15.05
N ASP A 239 7.74 13.70 14.01
CA ASP A 239 6.83 13.22 12.97
C ASP A 239 6.85 11.67 12.92
N PRO A 240 5.97 11.00 13.69
CA PRO A 240 5.86 9.55 13.71
C PRO A 240 5.49 8.95 12.36
N LEU A 241 4.65 9.62 11.56
CA LEU A 241 4.20 9.11 10.27
C LEU A 241 5.37 9.05 9.29
N LYS A 242 6.16 10.12 9.20
CA LYS A 242 7.35 10.16 8.35
C LYS A 242 8.36 9.07 8.71
N VAL A 243 8.57 8.85 10.00
CA VAL A 243 9.46 7.79 10.49
C VAL A 243 8.90 6.40 10.16
N ALA A 244 7.60 6.18 10.38
CA ALA A 244 6.96 4.90 10.09
C ALA A 244 7.02 4.54 8.59
N ILE A 245 6.79 5.52 7.70
CA ILE A 245 6.93 5.32 6.25
C ILE A 245 8.34 4.83 5.89
N LYS A 246 9.37 5.49 6.44
CA LYS A 246 10.77 5.06 6.24
C LYS A 246 10.98 3.63 6.73
N LEU A 247 10.58 3.31 7.97
CA LEU A 247 10.80 2.00 8.58
C LEU A 247 10.05 0.88 7.86
N ALA A 248 8.84 1.15 7.37
CA ALA A 248 8.05 0.23 6.57
C ALA A 248 8.76 -0.12 5.27
N HIS A 249 9.20 0.90 4.51
CA HIS A 249 9.90 0.71 3.24
C HIS A 249 11.22 -0.03 3.40
N GLU A 250 12.00 0.26 4.46
CA GLU A 250 13.24 -0.47 4.78
C GLU A 250 13.02 -1.97 5.00
N ARG A 251 11.80 -2.36 5.42
CA ARG A 251 11.40 -3.75 5.69
C ARG A 251 10.51 -4.35 4.61
N ASN A 252 10.37 -3.67 3.46
CA ASN A 252 9.50 -4.07 2.36
C ASN A 252 8.04 -4.30 2.81
N MET A 253 7.55 -3.45 3.72
CA MET A 253 6.16 -3.40 4.16
C MET A 253 5.43 -2.23 3.51
N GLU A 254 4.15 -2.43 3.27
CA GLU A 254 3.23 -1.34 2.96
C GLU A 254 2.78 -0.64 4.25
N LEU A 255 2.58 0.67 4.18
CA LEU A 255 1.98 1.45 5.25
C LEU A 255 0.77 2.21 4.73
N HIS A 256 -0.36 1.99 5.37
CA HIS A 256 -1.64 2.60 5.05
C HIS A 256 -2.07 3.50 6.21
N ALA A 257 -2.38 4.76 5.91
CA ALA A 257 -2.86 5.70 6.91
C ALA A 257 -4.30 5.34 7.31
N TRP A 258 -4.50 4.95 8.56
CA TRP A 258 -5.82 4.76 9.15
C TRP A 258 -6.29 6.08 9.78
N VAL A 259 -7.45 6.58 9.35
CA VAL A 259 -7.99 7.87 9.78
C VAL A 259 -9.42 7.76 10.29
N TRP A 260 -9.76 8.58 11.28
CA TRP A 260 -11.13 8.83 11.69
C TRP A 260 -11.69 9.97 10.83
N VAL A 261 -12.59 9.64 9.91
CA VAL A 261 -13.11 10.61 8.94
C VAL A 261 -14.03 11.64 9.60
N PHE A 262 -15.11 11.20 10.24
CA PHE A 262 -16.12 12.11 10.80
C PHE A 262 -16.09 12.21 12.34
N ALA A 263 -15.50 11.25 13.04
CA ALA A 263 -15.43 11.30 14.51
C ALA A 263 -14.37 12.32 14.97
N ALA A 264 -14.83 13.53 15.30
CA ALA A 264 -14.00 14.69 15.60
C ALA A 264 -13.51 14.74 17.05
N ALA A 265 -14.31 14.23 17.99
CA ALA A 265 -13.96 14.22 19.40
C ALA A 265 -14.35 12.91 20.04
N ASN A 266 -13.63 12.53 21.10
CA ASN A 266 -13.90 11.32 21.86
C ASN A 266 -13.54 11.54 23.33
N GLN A 267 -14.46 11.20 24.23
CA GLN A 267 -14.23 11.39 25.67
C GLN A 267 -13.02 10.60 26.20
N GLY A 268 -12.77 9.39 25.68
CA GLY A 268 -11.59 8.61 26.05
C GLY A 268 -10.28 9.28 25.62
N HIS A 269 -10.27 9.90 24.44
CA HIS A 269 -9.13 10.72 24.00
C HIS A 269 -8.95 11.97 24.86
N ASN A 270 -10.06 12.65 25.21
CA ASN A 270 -10.03 13.82 26.10
C ASN A 270 -9.41 13.45 27.46
N GLN A 271 -9.79 12.30 28.02
CA GLN A 271 -9.21 11.81 29.27
C GLN A 271 -7.69 11.60 29.16
N VAL A 272 -7.21 11.00 28.06
CA VAL A 272 -5.77 10.78 27.83
C VAL A 272 -4.99 12.10 27.69
N LEU A 273 -5.62 13.14 27.15
CA LEU A 273 -5.03 14.48 27.00
C LEU A 273 -5.33 15.41 28.20
N GLU A 274 -5.93 14.90 29.27
CA GLU A 274 -6.35 15.69 30.45
C GLU A 274 -7.25 16.89 30.08
N GLN A 275 -8.06 16.73 29.03
CA GLN A 275 -9.03 17.72 28.56
C GLN A 275 -10.38 17.55 29.27
N PRO A 276 -11.23 18.61 29.30
CA PRO A 276 -12.61 18.49 29.74
C PRO A 276 -13.33 17.35 29.01
N GLU A 277 -14.17 16.61 29.71
CA GLU A 277 -14.88 15.44 29.15
C GLU A 277 -15.61 15.77 27.85
N ASN A 278 -16.31 16.91 27.82
CA ASN A 278 -17.07 17.40 26.67
C ASN A 278 -16.28 18.35 25.75
N TYR A 279 -14.95 18.33 25.79
CA TYR A 279 -14.13 19.08 24.84
C TYR A 279 -14.35 18.54 23.42
N LEU A 280 -14.66 19.42 22.47
CA LEU A 280 -15.00 19.05 21.10
C LEU A 280 -13.77 18.81 20.20
N GLY A 281 -12.57 18.75 20.79
CA GLY A 281 -11.34 18.65 20.02
C GLY A 281 -10.99 19.95 19.26
N PRO A 282 -9.89 19.96 18.53
CA PRO A 282 -9.30 21.18 17.97
C PRO A 282 -10.10 21.73 16.77
N VAL A 283 -10.82 20.86 16.05
CA VAL A 283 -11.57 21.22 14.84
C VAL A 283 -12.95 21.76 15.18
N LEU A 284 -13.79 20.99 15.90
CA LEU A 284 -15.16 21.42 16.22
C LEU A 284 -15.19 22.57 17.23
N SER A 285 -14.20 22.69 18.12
CA SER A 285 -14.13 23.86 19.01
C SER A 285 -13.91 25.18 18.25
N ARG A 286 -13.29 25.12 17.06
CA ARG A 286 -13.07 26.27 16.18
C ARG A 286 -14.17 26.46 15.13
N ASN A 287 -14.87 25.38 14.80
CA ASN A 287 -15.93 25.34 13.79
C ASN A 287 -17.16 24.60 14.36
N PRO A 288 -17.86 25.17 15.34
CA PRO A 288 -18.99 24.49 15.97
C PRO A 288 -20.15 24.21 15.00
N ASP A 289 -20.32 25.04 13.96
CA ASP A 289 -21.30 24.86 12.89
C ASP A 289 -21.02 23.65 11.98
N TRP A 290 -19.88 22.98 12.16
CA TRP A 290 -19.51 21.78 11.39
C TRP A 290 -19.95 20.48 12.06
N GLY A 291 -20.47 20.53 13.29
CA GLY A 291 -20.83 19.34 14.05
C GLY A 291 -22.28 18.91 13.90
N ILE A 292 -22.52 17.59 13.91
CA ILE A 292 -23.86 17.04 14.09
C ILE A 292 -24.28 17.21 15.54
N THR A 293 -25.53 17.59 15.76
CA THR A 293 -26.14 17.65 17.09
C THR A 293 -27.42 16.82 17.17
N ASP A 294 -27.75 16.36 18.38
CA ASP A 294 -29.07 15.77 18.65
C ASP A 294 -30.18 16.85 18.65
N LYS A 295 -31.43 16.42 18.83
CA LYS A 295 -32.60 17.33 18.89
C LYS A 295 -32.52 18.40 19.99
N LYS A 296 -31.66 18.21 20.99
CA LYS A 296 -31.45 19.13 22.12
C LYS A 296 -30.20 20.00 21.93
N GLY A 297 -29.47 19.85 20.81
CA GLY A 297 -28.25 20.60 20.52
C GLY A 297 -26.99 19.98 21.14
N ASN A 298 -27.01 18.74 21.63
CA ASN A 298 -25.81 18.09 22.16
C ASN A 298 -24.97 17.49 21.03
N TYR A 299 -23.66 17.74 21.04
CA TYR A 299 -22.72 17.18 20.06
C TYR A 299 -22.34 15.73 20.32
N PHE A 300 -22.20 15.35 21.60
CA PHE A 300 -21.82 13.99 21.97
C PHE A 300 -23.01 13.05 21.85
N ASP A 301 -22.79 11.90 21.22
CA ASP A 301 -23.76 10.82 21.17
C ASP A 301 -24.08 10.26 22.57
N GLN A 302 -25.16 9.47 22.66
CA GLN A 302 -25.65 8.90 23.92
C GLN A 302 -25.37 7.39 24.02
N GLY A 303 -24.39 6.89 23.25
CA GLY A 303 -24.01 5.48 23.26
C GLY A 303 -23.45 5.03 24.61
N GLN A 304 -23.42 3.70 24.84
CA GLN A 304 -22.87 3.12 26.07
C GLN A 304 -21.33 3.06 26.09
N GLN A 305 -20.67 3.23 24.94
CA GLN A 305 -19.21 3.36 24.85
C GLN A 305 -18.78 4.81 25.05
N PHE A 306 -17.46 5.09 25.01
CA PHE A 306 -16.96 6.47 25.03
C PHE A 306 -17.70 7.33 24.00
N LYS A 307 -18.34 8.39 24.48
CA LYS A 307 -19.15 9.22 23.61
C LYS A 307 -18.27 9.95 22.61
N LYS A 308 -18.80 10.15 21.41
CA LYS A 308 -18.12 10.82 20.30
C LYS A 308 -18.96 11.99 19.80
N ALA A 309 -18.26 13.05 19.38
CA ALA A 309 -18.84 14.12 18.58
C ALA A 309 -18.40 13.94 17.13
N PHE A 310 -19.31 14.20 16.19
CA PHE A 310 -19.11 13.95 14.77
C PHE A 310 -19.21 15.22 13.94
N LEU A 311 -18.37 15.34 12.92
CA LEU A 311 -18.53 16.30 11.82
C LEU A 311 -19.75 15.91 10.98
N ASP A 312 -20.43 16.92 10.43
CA ASP A 312 -21.54 16.73 9.51
C ASP A 312 -21.01 16.39 8.10
N PRO A 313 -21.25 15.15 7.58
CA PRO A 313 -20.81 14.75 6.25
C PRO A 313 -21.52 15.53 5.13
N ALA A 314 -22.66 16.15 5.40
CA ALA A 314 -23.40 16.96 4.42
C ALA A 314 -22.88 18.41 4.34
N ASN A 315 -22.01 18.84 5.25
CA ASN A 315 -21.44 20.18 5.25
C ASN A 315 -20.29 20.27 4.22
N PRO A 316 -20.39 21.10 3.15
CA PRO A 316 -19.34 21.19 2.13
C PRO A 316 -17.99 21.63 2.69
N LYS A 317 -17.97 22.49 3.74
CA LYS A 317 -16.72 22.92 4.38
C LYS A 317 -16.01 21.76 5.09
N VAL A 318 -16.76 20.82 5.64
CA VAL A 318 -16.21 19.58 6.23
C VAL A 318 -15.60 18.71 5.15
N GLN A 319 -16.28 18.54 4.01
CA GLN A 319 -15.76 17.77 2.88
C GLN A 319 -14.45 18.36 2.36
N ASP A 320 -14.42 19.67 2.12
CA ASP A 320 -13.22 20.39 1.68
C ASP A 320 -12.07 20.25 2.69
N TYR A 321 -12.36 20.41 3.98
CA TYR A 321 -11.37 20.25 5.03
C TYR A 321 -10.76 18.84 5.07
N LEU A 322 -11.58 17.79 4.99
CA LEU A 322 -11.12 16.40 5.04
C LEU A 322 -10.32 16.04 3.78
N LEU A 323 -10.73 16.52 2.60
CA LEU A 323 -9.99 16.32 1.35
C LEU A 323 -8.64 17.05 1.33
N LEU A 324 -8.50 18.15 2.06
CA LEU A 324 -7.21 18.85 2.22
C LEU A 324 -6.32 18.19 3.27
N LEU A 325 -6.91 17.54 4.27
CA LEU A 325 -6.18 16.93 5.37
C LEU A 325 -5.52 15.59 4.99
N PHE A 326 -6.16 14.83 4.10
CA PHE A 326 -5.71 13.51 3.63
C PHE A 326 -4.94 13.62 2.31
#